data_AF-A0A3E1NR89-F1
#
_entry.id   AF-A0A3E1NR89-F1
#
_cell.length_a   1.000
_cell.length_b   1.000
_cell.length_c   1.000
_cell.angle_alpha   90.00
_cell.angle_beta   90.00
_cell.angle_gamma   90.00
#
_symmetry.space_group_name_H-M   'P 1'
#
loop_
_entity.id
_entity.type
_entity.pdbx_description
1 polymer ?
#
loop_
_entity_poly.entity_id
_entity_poly.type
_entity_poly.pdbx_seq_one_letter_code
_entity_poly.pdbx_strand_id
1 'polypeptide(L)'
;MKWYTLVAALLLCGRLFAQQTASSTCNFSLLFSVHPGEDKNTVIGELKQAYRVTLVNTVSNSIKPEYIPATQDSILVETMTYTLDSSACFQGHTRTLRISFADNKLFKVYVSAEFSKDQFDELNTNLEALRKNIQQTYPYERGIKIKSNDISGFGYTYTKQKNGKGKLEAVTVQYVLQNLPGTPRQFYLLELTWSNLNNTRMQRWNY
;
A
#
# COMPACT_ATOMS: atom_id res chain seq x y z
N MET A 1 72.49 1.30 7.93
CA MET A 1 71.83 1.06 9.25
C MET A 1 71.19 2.37 9.72
N LYS A 2 69.99 2.30 10.32
CA LYS A 2 68.97 3.36 10.59
C LYS A 2 67.97 3.50 9.42
N TRP A 3 66.74 2.97 9.41
CA TRP A 3 65.52 2.98 10.29
C TRP A 3 64.70 4.28 10.24
N TYR A 4 63.49 4.14 9.63
CA TYR A 4 62.23 4.93 9.65
C TYR A 4 62.27 6.39 9.14
N THR A 5 61.30 6.91 8.38
CA THR A 5 59.89 7.11 8.78
C THR A 5 59.09 7.71 7.60
N LEU A 6 57.86 7.19 7.35
CA LEU A 6 56.68 7.78 6.67
C LEU A 6 56.84 8.47 5.29
N VAL A 7 55.94 8.29 4.32
CA VAL A 7 54.54 8.71 4.37
C VAL A 7 53.68 7.78 3.50
N ALA A 8 52.61 7.30 4.12
CA ALA A 8 51.48 6.63 3.49
C ALA A 8 50.82 7.53 2.44
N ALA A 9 50.92 7.15 1.17
CA ALA A 9 50.18 7.79 0.09
C ALA A 9 49.93 6.78 -1.04
N LEU A 10 49.12 5.75 -0.78
CA LEU A 10 48.55 4.86 -1.81
C LEU A 10 47.46 3.94 -1.21
N LEU A 11 46.45 4.54 -0.57
CA LEU A 11 45.18 3.88 -0.21
C LEU A 11 43.99 4.77 -0.59
N LEU A 12 44.07 5.40 -1.76
CA LEU A 12 43.03 6.24 -2.36
C LEU A 12 42.80 5.77 -3.80
N CYS A 13 42.17 4.61 -3.98
CA CYS A 13 41.39 4.24 -5.17
C CYS A 13 40.84 2.83 -4.95
N GLY A 14 39.52 2.72 -4.80
CA GLY A 14 38.86 1.41 -4.62
C GLY A 14 37.70 1.38 -3.63
N ARG A 15 37.22 2.51 -3.11
CA ARG A 15 35.84 2.59 -2.63
C ARG A 15 34.91 2.90 -3.79
N LEU A 16 34.83 1.94 -4.72
CA LEU A 16 33.81 1.93 -5.76
C LEU A 16 32.63 1.10 -5.25
N PHE A 17 31.49 1.79 -5.15
CA PHE A 17 30.15 1.24 -4.99
C PHE A 17 29.82 0.53 -3.68
N ALA A 18 29.84 1.29 -2.59
CA ALA A 18 28.67 1.27 -1.72
C ALA A 18 27.69 2.32 -2.28
N GLN A 19 26.91 1.95 -3.30
CA GLN A 19 25.60 2.58 -3.46
C GLN A 19 24.80 2.18 -2.22
N GLN A 20 24.98 2.95 -1.14
CA GLN A 20 23.85 3.25 -0.29
C GLN A 20 22.86 3.94 -1.22
N THR A 21 21.99 3.16 -1.87
CA THR A 21 20.65 3.66 -2.09
C THR A 21 20.20 4.02 -0.68
N ALA A 22 20.19 5.32 -0.41
CA ALA A 22 19.35 5.84 0.64
C ALA A 22 17.98 5.26 0.31
N SER A 23 17.65 4.16 1.00
CA SER A 23 16.29 3.71 1.18
C SER A 23 15.65 4.91 1.83
N SER A 24 15.16 5.84 1.00
CA SER A 24 14.31 6.94 1.42
C SER A 24 13.33 6.27 2.33
N THR A 25 13.45 6.56 3.63
CA THR A 25 12.74 5.87 4.69
C THR A 25 11.28 5.97 4.35
N CYS A 26 10.76 4.94 3.69
CA CYS A 26 9.37 4.82 3.38
C CYS A 26 8.76 4.59 4.74
N ASN A 27 8.34 5.69 5.36
CA ASN A 27 7.65 5.62 6.63
C ASN A 27 6.26 5.12 6.26
N PHE A 28 6.16 3.80 6.16
CA PHE A 28 4.91 3.10 5.90
C PHE A 28 3.85 3.52 6.94
N SER A 29 4.32 3.84 8.15
CA SER A 29 3.55 4.47 9.23
C SER A 29 3.05 5.89 8.95
N LEU A 30 3.45 6.60 7.88
CA LEU A 30 2.86 7.87 7.43
C LEU A 30 1.73 7.66 6.41
N LEU A 31 1.78 6.56 5.63
CA LEU A 31 0.67 6.14 4.78
C LEU A 31 -0.47 5.52 5.61
N PHE A 32 -0.14 4.95 6.78
CA PHE A 32 -1.07 4.36 7.74
C PHE A 32 -1.00 4.97 9.14
N SER A 33 -0.48 6.20 9.30
CA SER A 33 -0.59 6.93 10.58
C SER A 33 -2.05 7.18 10.93
N VAL A 34 -2.93 6.95 9.96
CA VAL A 34 -4.36 6.89 10.10
C VAL A 34 -4.78 5.76 11.03
N HIS A 35 -5.29 6.12 12.20
CA HIS A 35 -5.80 5.15 13.17
C HIS A 35 -7.14 4.56 12.71
N PRO A 36 -7.41 3.27 13.02
CA PRO A 36 -8.69 2.65 12.71
C PRO A 36 -9.87 3.42 13.29
N GLY A 37 -10.88 3.71 12.48
CA GLY A 37 -12.04 4.48 12.93
C GLY A 37 -11.80 5.98 13.09
N GLU A 38 -10.73 6.51 12.51
CA GLU A 38 -10.57 7.96 12.38
C GLU A 38 -11.67 8.59 11.52
N ASP A 39 -11.97 9.84 11.84
CA ASP A 39 -12.98 10.62 11.15
C ASP A 39 -12.48 11.05 9.76
N LYS A 40 -13.37 10.99 8.76
CA LYS A 40 -13.10 11.42 7.39
C LYS A 40 -12.39 12.77 7.31
N ASN A 41 -12.84 13.76 8.05
CA ASN A 41 -12.27 15.10 7.95
C ASN A 41 -10.83 15.15 8.45
N THR A 42 -10.51 14.40 9.51
CA THR A 42 -9.14 14.25 10.03
C THR A 42 -8.25 13.58 8.99
N VAL A 43 -8.67 12.42 8.47
CA VAL A 43 -7.90 11.65 7.49
C VAL A 43 -7.61 12.47 6.23
N ILE A 44 -8.63 13.15 5.69
CA ILE A 44 -8.45 13.97 4.48
C ILE A 44 -7.59 15.21 4.75
N GLY A 45 -7.68 15.79 5.95
CA GLY A 45 -6.82 16.89 6.37
C GLY A 45 -5.34 16.49 6.39
N GLU A 46 -5.02 15.39 7.06
CA GLU A 46 -3.66 14.86 7.15
C GLU A 46 -3.11 14.44 5.79
N LEU A 47 -3.93 13.79 4.97
CA LEU A 47 -3.54 13.37 3.63
C LEU A 47 -3.10 14.56 2.76
N LYS A 48 -3.88 15.64 2.78
CA LYS A 48 -3.58 16.87 2.02
C LYS A 48 -2.32 17.59 2.52
N GLN A 49 -1.99 17.43 3.80
CA GLN A 49 -0.76 17.99 4.37
C GLN A 49 0.47 17.14 4.03
N ALA A 50 0.32 15.81 4.07
CA ALA A 50 1.42 14.87 3.84
C ALA A 50 1.73 14.67 2.35
N TYR A 51 0.73 14.79 1.47
CA TYR A 51 0.87 14.48 0.05
C TYR A 51 0.24 15.54 -0.85
N ARG A 52 0.84 15.70 -2.03
CA ARG A 52 0.20 16.42 -3.15
C ARG A 52 -0.82 15.50 -3.80
N VAL A 53 -2.07 15.66 -3.39
CA VAL A 53 -3.22 14.87 -3.85
C VAL A 53 -4.23 15.74 -4.57
N THR A 54 -4.78 15.22 -5.67
CA THR A 54 -5.91 15.84 -6.37
C THR A 54 -7.10 14.89 -6.35
N LEU A 55 -8.24 15.35 -5.82
CA LEU A 55 -9.48 14.56 -5.79
C LEU A 55 -9.98 14.34 -7.22
N VAL A 56 -10.16 13.08 -7.60
CA VAL A 56 -10.70 12.67 -8.90
C VAL A 56 -12.21 12.47 -8.82
N ASN A 57 -12.66 11.70 -7.83
CA ASN A 57 -14.08 11.44 -7.63
C ASN A 57 -14.40 11.07 -6.19
N THR A 58 -15.68 11.12 -5.87
CA THR A 58 -16.26 10.55 -4.65
C THR A 58 -17.45 9.70 -5.05
N VAL A 59 -17.50 8.48 -4.53
CA VAL A 59 -18.59 7.53 -4.74
C VAL A 59 -19.19 7.21 -3.39
N SER A 60 -20.51 7.38 -3.25
CA SER A 60 -21.23 7.14 -2.01
C SER A 60 -22.31 6.10 -2.24
N ASN A 61 -22.32 5.05 -1.42
CA ASN A 61 -23.27 3.96 -1.50
C ASN A 61 -23.85 3.67 -0.11
N SER A 62 -25.15 3.39 -0.04
CA SER A 62 -25.77 2.89 1.18
C SER A 62 -25.81 1.37 1.14
N ILE A 63 -25.22 0.71 2.14
CA ILE A 63 -25.17 -0.75 2.24
C ILE A 63 -25.89 -1.19 3.49
N LYS A 64 -26.75 -2.21 3.37
CA LYS A 64 -27.41 -2.86 4.51
C LYS A 64 -27.03 -4.34 4.58
N PRO A 65 -25.95 -4.70 5.29
CA PRO A 65 -25.59 -6.09 5.51
C PRO A 65 -26.68 -6.84 6.26
N GLU A 66 -26.80 -8.16 6.03
CA GLU A 66 -27.85 -9.01 6.62
C GLU A 66 -27.89 -8.98 8.16
N TYR A 67 -26.76 -8.75 8.81
CA TYR A 67 -26.68 -8.68 10.28
C TYR A 67 -27.18 -7.35 10.87
N ILE A 68 -27.44 -6.33 10.05
CA ILE A 68 -28.02 -5.06 10.49
C ILE A 68 -29.53 -5.22 10.53
N PRO A 69 -30.19 -5.02 11.69
CA PRO A 69 -31.64 -5.16 11.81
C PRO A 69 -32.41 -4.29 10.82
N ALA A 70 -33.60 -4.74 10.42
CA ALA A 70 -34.48 -3.98 9.52
C ALA A 70 -34.79 -2.57 10.07
N THR A 71 -34.86 -2.43 11.39
CA THR A 71 -35.15 -1.18 12.13
C THR A 71 -33.98 -0.20 12.20
N GLN A 72 -32.77 -0.61 11.82
CA GLN A 72 -31.59 0.24 11.83
C GLN A 72 -31.28 0.74 10.41
N ASP A 73 -30.76 1.97 10.32
CA ASP A 73 -30.36 2.58 9.06
C ASP A 73 -29.22 1.82 8.37
N SER A 74 -29.15 1.96 7.05
CA SER A 74 -28.03 1.47 6.24
C SER A 74 -26.72 2.13 6.67
N ILE A 75 -25.60 1.48 6.36
CA ILE A 75 -24.26 2.03 6.53
C ILE A 75 -23.94 2.87 5.29
N LEU A 76 -23.56 4.13 5.47
CA LEU A 76 -23.08 4.97 4.38
C LEU A 76 -21.61 4.66 4.11
N VAL A 77 -21.31 4.13 2.93
CA VAL A 77 -19.95 3.87 2.46
C VAL A 77 -19.56 4.91 1.44
N GLU A 78 -18.59 5.74 1.78
CA GLU A 78 -18.02 6.77 0.90
C GLU A 78 -16.61 6.35 0.50
N THR A 79 -16.30 6.35 -0.80
CA THR A 79 -14.95 6.12 -1.32
C THR A 79 -14.51 7.33 -2.12
N MET A 80 -13.39 7.92 -1.70
CA MET A 80 -12.77 9.07 -2.36
C MET A 80 -11.54 8.59 -3.12
N THR A 81 -11.45 8.92 -4.40
CA THR A 81 -10.28 8.59 -5.23
C THR A 81 -9.47 9.85 -5.49
N TYR A 82 -8.16 9.76 -5.27
CA TYR A 82 -7.18 10.79 -5.48
C TYR A 82 -6.12 10.33 -6.48
N THR A 83 -5.57 11.26 -7.25
CA THR A 83 -4.27 11.11 -7.91
C THR A 83 -3.16 11.52 -6.94
N LEU A 84 -2.06 10.78 -6.96
CA LEU A 84 -0.86 11.06 -6.16
C LEU A 84 0.28 11.51 -7.08
N ASP A 85 0.67 12.78 -6.99
CA ASP A 85 1.71 13.34 -7.87
C ASP A 85 3.10 12.74 -7.57
N SER A 86 3.39 12.48 -6.28
CA SER A 86 4.65 11.90 -5.83
C SER A 86 4.46 11.12 -4.53
N SER A 87 5.11 9.97 -4.41
CA SER A 87 5.23 9.22 -3.15
C SER A 87 6.63 8.65 -3.02
N ALA A 88 7.26 8.83 -1.85
CA ALA A 88 8.54 8.20 -1.55
C ALA A 88 8.44 6.67 -1.38
N CYS A 89 7.22 6.16 -1.15
CA CYS A 89 6.95 4.75 -0.86
C CYS A 89 6.45 3.95 -2.08
N PHE A 90 5.97 4.65 -3.11
CA PHE A 90 5.32 4.06 -4.28
C PHE A 90 5.92 4.64 -5.55
N GLN A 91 6.78 3.86 -6.19
CA GLN A 91 7.35 4.17 -7.51
C GLN A 91 6.36 3.76 -8.61
N GLY A 92 6.67 4.08 -9.87
CA GLY A 92 5.77 3.87 -11.00
C GLY A 92 4.93 5.10 -11.37
N HIS A 93 4.15 4.94 -12.44
CA HIS A 93 3.32 5.97 -13.06
C HIS A 93 1.86 5.85 -12.60
N THR A 94 1.03 6.86 -12.91
CA THR A 94 -0.43 6.81 -12.71
C THR A 94 -0.81 6.32 -11.30
N ARG A 95 -0.38 7.05 -10.27
CA ARG A 95 -0.60 6.63 -8.88
C ARG A 95 -2.01 7.01 -8.44
N THR A 96 -2.76 6.01 -8.00
CA THR A 96 -4.12 6.18 -7.51
C THR A 96 -4.17 5.86 -6.03
N LEU A 97 -4.80 6.73 -5.25
CA LEU A 97 -5.13 6.51 -3.85
C LEU A 97 -6.64 6.49 -3.69
N ARG A 98 -7.18 5.45 -3.07
CA ARG A 98 -8.59 5.35 -2.69
C ARG A 98 -8.70 5.21 -1.20
N ILE A 99 -9.55 6.02 -0.59
CA ILE A 99 -9.83 5.99 0.84
C ILE A 99 -11.32 5.76 1.02
N SER A 100 -11.68 4.73 1.79
CA SER A 100 -13.07 4.36 2.04
C SER A 100 -13.43 4.53 3.51
N PHE A 101 -14.60 5.13 3.73
CA PHE A 101 -15.18 5.43 5.02
C PHE A 101 -16.54 4.74 5.14
N ALA A 102 -16.86 4.24 6.33
CA ALA A 102 -18.14 3.67 6.70
C ALA A 102 -18.72 4.51 7.83
N ASP A 103 -19.85 5.17 7.61
CA ASP A 103 -20.44 6.14 8.54
C ASP A 103 -19.39 7.16 9.04
N ASN A 104 -18.66 7.75 8.08
CA ASN A 104 -17.58 8.71 8.32
C ASN A 104 -16.31 8.14 8.99
N LYS A 105 -16.23 6.83 9.21
CA LYS A 105 -15.11 6.17 9.87
C LYS A 105 -14.23 5.45 8.87
N LEU A 106 -12.92 5.74 8.87
CA LEU A 106 -11.98 5.10 7.99
C LEU A 106 -11.97 3.59 8.22
N PHE A 107 -12.07 2.82 7.13
CA PHE A 107 -11.94 1.37 7.19
C PHE A 107 -11.05 0.76 6.09
N LYS A 108 -10.72 1.51 5.03
CA LYS A 108 -9.89 0.99 3.95
C LYS A 108 -9.09 2.08 3.26
N VAL A 109 -7.85 1.77 2.96
CA VAL A 109 -6.96 2.56 2.10
C VAL A 109 -6.40 1.64 1.03
N TYR A 110 -6.43 2.09 -0.22
CA TYR A 110 -5.88 1.39 -1.37
C TYR A 110 -4.97 2.34 -2.15
N VAL A 111 -3.77 1.89 -2.47
CA VAL A 111 -2.82 2.60 -3.31
C VAL A 111 -2.45 1.69 -4.47
N SER A 112 -2.39 2.24 -5.68
CA SER A 112 -1.83 1.54 -6.84
C SER A 112 -0.89 2.42 -7.64
N ALA A 113 0.04 1.77 -8.34
CA ALA A 113 0.92 2.38 -9.32
C ALA A 113 1.10 1.45 -10.52
N GLU A 114 1.14 2.06 -11.71
CA GLU A 114 1.39 1.38 -12.98
C GLU A 114 2.89 1.29 -13.27
N PHE A 115 3.31 0.12 -13.71
CA PHE A 115 4.64 -0.14 -14.24
C PHE A 115 4.49 -0.72 -15.65
N SER A 116 5.29 -0.23 -16.59
CA SER A 116 5.37 -0.86 -17.90
C SER A 116 6.04 -2.24 -17.80
N LYS A 117 5.91 -3.04 -18.86
CA LYS A 117 6.40 -4.42 -18.83
C LYS A 117 7.92 -4.54 -18.62
N ASP A 118 8.67 -3.58 -19.15
CA ASP A 118 10.13 -3.43 -19.01
C ASP A 118 10.57 -2.94 -17.62
N GLN A 119 9.64 -2.41 -16.81
CA GLN A 119 9.90 -1.98 -15.44
C GLN A 119 9.62 -3.06 -14.39
N PHE A 120 9.55 -4.35 -14.79
CA PHE A 120 9.22 -5.44 -13.87
C PHE A 120 10.22 -5.56 -12.70
N ASP A 121 11.52 -5.34 -12.94
CA ASP A 121 12.53 -5.41 -11.88
C ASP A 121 12.38 -4.26 -10.86
N GLU A 122 11.99 -3.07 -11.32
CA GLU A 122 11.68 -1.92 -10.46
C GLU A 122 10.44 -2.20 -9.61
N LEU A 123 9.38 -2.74 -10.22
CA LEU A 123 8.18 -3.20 -9.53
C LEU A 123 8.52 -4.23 -8.45
N ASN A 124 9.33 -5.24 -8.77
CA ASN A 124 9.68 -6.30 -7.83
C ASN A 124 10.53 -5.74 -6.67
N THR A 125 11.42 -4.79 -6.95
CA THR A 125 12.16 -4.05 -5.92
C THR A 125 11.22 -3.28 -5.00
N ASN A 126 10.21 -2.59 -5.56
CA ASN A 126 9.25 -1.84 -4.77
C ASN A 126 8.36 -2.78 -3.94
N LEU A 127 7.93 -3.92 -4.49
CA LEU A 127 7.18 -4.96 -3.77
C LEU A 127 7.95 -5.48 -2.56
N GLU A 128 9.22 -5.87 -2.74
CA GLU A 128 10.03 -6.41 -1.64
C GLU A 128 10.33 -5.36 -0.56
N ALA A 129 10.51 -4.09 -0.95
CA ALA A 129 10.66 -3.00 -0.01
C ALA A 129 9.39 -2.80 0.85
N LEU A 130 8.20 -2.79 0.20
CA LEU A 130 6.92 -2.70 0.91
C LEU A 130 6.70 -3.89 1.83
N ARG A 131 6.94 -5.10 1.34
CA ARG A 131 6.89 -6.35 2.13
C ARG A 131 7.73 -6.26 3.40
N LYS A 132 9.00 -5.87 3.30
CA LYS A 132 9.89 -5.72 4.47
C LYS A 132 9.38 -4.69 5.46
N ASN A 133 8.85 -3.56 4.99
CA ASN A 133 8.30 -2.52 5.87
C ASN A 133 7.01 -2.99 6.56
N ILE A 134 6.12 -3.67 5.85
CA ILE A 134 4.86 -4.19 6.41
C ILE A 134 5.15 -5.21 7.52
N GLN A 135 6.09 -6.14 7.28
CA GLN A 135 6.45 -7.20 8.21
C GLN A 135 6.92 -6.69 9.58
N GLN A 136 7.41 -5.45 9.67
CA GLN A 136 7.78 -4.83 10.95
C GLN A 136 6.58 -4.62 11.88
N THR A 137 5.38 -4.43 11.33
CA THR A 137 4.13 -4.18 12.09
C THR A 137 3.14 -5.34 11.99
N TYR A 138 3.15 -6.08 10.88
CA TYR A 138 2.24 -7.21 10.60
C TYR A 138 3.06 -8.48 10.32
N PRO A 139 3.49 -9.21 11.36
CA PRO A 139 4.50 -10.26 11.23
C PRO A 139 4.00 -11.54 10.55
N TYR A 140 2.68 -11.74 10.44
CA TYR A 140 2.11 -12.96 9.88
C TYR A 140 1.80 -12.80 8.39
N GLU A 141 2.66 -13.34 7.55
CA GLU A 141 2.55 -13.31 6.09
C GLU A 141 1.85 -14.56 5.53
N ARG A 142 1.05 -14.37 4.47
CA ARG A 142 0.49 -15.44 3.64
C ARG A 142 0.55 -15.04 2.17
N GLY A 143 1.19 -15.88 1.35
CA GLY A 143 1.24 -15.66 -0.11
C GLY A 143 -0.12 -15.79 -0.79
N ILE A 144 -0.30 -15.03 -1.88
CA ILE A 144 -1.50 -14.98 -2.71
C ILE A 144 -1.07 -15.19 -4.16
N LYS A 145 -1.76 -16.08 -4.87
CA LYS A 145 -1.66 -16.21 -6.32
C LYS A 145 -2.97 -15.72 -6.94
N ILE A 146 -2.86 -14.84 -7.93
CA ILE A 146 -4.01 -14.29 -8.65
C ILE A 146 -3.97 -14.89 -10.05
N LYS A 147 -5.06 -15.55 -10.44
CA LYS A 147 -5.22 -16.08 -11.79
C LYS A 147 -6.69 -16.01 -12.19
N SER A 148 -6.96 -15.23 -13.23
CA SER A 148 -8.23 -15.13 -13.96
C SER A 148 -7.91 -15.04 -15.45
N ASN A 149 -8.90 -15.12 -16.33
CA ASN A 149 -8.70 -15.23 -17.78
C ASN A 149 -7.72 -14.18 -18.35
N ASP A 150 -7.85 -12.94 -17.89
CA ASP A 150 -7.07 -11.79 -18.39
C ASP A 150 -6.13 -11.19 -17.34
N ILE A 151 -6.00 -11.85 -16.19
CA ILE A 151 -5.32 -11.31 -15.03
C ILE A 151 -4.45 -12.38 -14.39
N SER A 152 -3.18 -12.07 -14.20
CA SER A 152 -2.27 -12.91 -13.41
C SER A 152 -1.49 -12.06 -12.42
N GLY A 153 -1.14 -12.61 -11.26
CA GLY A 153 -0.46 -11.80 -10.25
C GLY A 153 -0.01 -12.61 -9.06
N PHE A 154 0.77 -11.97 -8.23
CA PHE A 154 1.30 -12.55 -7.00
C PHE A 154 1.44 -11.48 -5.93
N GLY A 155 1.30 -11.89 -4.67
CA GLY A 155 1.41 -10.98 -3.56
C GLY A 155 1.31 -11.68 -2.22
N TYR A 156 1.05 -10.88 -1.19
CA TYR A 156 1.09 -11.28 0.21
C TYR A 156 0.01 -10.55 0.99
N THR A 157 -0.71 -11.26 1.85
CA THR A 157 -1.52 -10.69 2.92
C THR A 157 -0.78 -10.80 4.24
N TYR A 158 -0.80 -9.73 5.02
CA TYR A 158 -0.23 -9.61 6.35
C TYR A 158 -1.29 -9.34 7.40
N THR A 159 -1.15 -9.98 8.56
CA THR A 159 -2.02 -9.77 9.72
C THR A 159 -1.21 -9.61 10.99
N LYS A 160 -1.82 -9.01 12.02
CA LYS A 160 -1.26 -8.93 13.38
C LYS A 160 -1.43 -10.22 14.18
N GLN A 161 -2.29 -11.13 13.73
CA GLN A 161 -2.56 -12.42 14.39
C GLN A 161 -2.42 -13.59 13.40
N LYS A 162 -1.83 -14.69 13.86
CA LYS A 162 -1.49 -15.89 13.06
C LYS A 162 -2.74 -16.65 12.59
N ASN A 163 -3.67 -16.87 13.52
CA ASN A 163 -4.91 -17.62 13.33
C ASN A 163 -6.04 -16.89 14.07
N GLY A 164 -7.09 -16.48 13.35
CA GLY A 164 -8.25 -15.86 13.98
C GLY A 164 -9.43 -15.80 13.03
N LYS A 165 -10.57 -16.35 13.46
CA LYS A 165 -11.88 -15.97 12.93
C LYS A 165 -12.07 -14.47 13.22
N GLY A 166 -12.44 -13.69 12.21
CA GLY A 166 -12.59 -12.23 12.33
C GLY A 166 -11.28 -11.46 12.14
N LYS A 167 -10.67 -11.55 10.96
CA LYS A 167 -9.56 -10.67 10.57
C LYS A 167 -10.10 -9.25 10.36
N LEU A 168 -10.22 -8.52 11.47
CA LEU A 168 -10.68 -7.14 11.45
C LEU A 168 -9.65 -6.21 10.84
N GLU A 169 -8.38 -6.61 10.76
CA GLU A 169 -7.30 -5.82 10.18
C GLU A 169 -6.36 -6.67 9.32
N ALA A 170 -6.06 -6.18 8.13
CA ALA A 170 -5.09 -6.80 7.22
C ALA A 170 -4.44 -5.76 6.31
N VAL A 171 -3.22 -6.08 5.87
CA VAL A 171 -2.52 -5.37 4.80
C VAL A 171 -2.24 -6.36 3.68
N THR A 172 -2.55 -6.02 2.44
CA THR A 172 -2.23 -6.83 1.26
C THR A 172 -1.37 -6.01 0.32
N VAL A 173 -0.23 -6.56 -0.09
CA VAL A 173 0.59 -6.00 -1.17
C VAL A 173 0.71 -7.04 -2.28
N GLN A 174 0.48 -6.64 -3.52
CA GLN A 174 0.47 -7.55 -4.65
C GLN A 174 0.82 -6.81 -5.93
N TYR A 175 1.29 -7.55 -6.93
CA TYR A 175 1.25 -7.07 -8.30
C TYR A 175 0.27 -7.87 -9.14
N VAL A 176 -0.27 -7.19 -10.15
CA VAL A 176 -1.24 -7.73 -11.09
C VAL A 176 -0.80 -7.35 -12.50
N LEU A 177 -0.53 -8.35 -13.34
CA LEU A 177 -0.43 -8.20 -14.78
C LEU A 177 -1.84 -8.19 -15.36
N GLN A 178 -2.21 -7.08 -15.98
CA GLN A 178 -3.42 -6.99 -16.77
C GLN A 178 -3.10 -7.29 -18.24
N ASN A 179 -3.66 -8.39 -18.75
CA ASN A 179 -3.61 -8.79 -20.15
C ASN A 179 -4.97 -8.51 -20.79
N LEU A 180 -5.31 -7.24 -20.98
CA LEU A 180 -6.59 -6.86 -21.57
C LEU A 180 -6.64 -7.34 -23.04
N PRO A 181 -7.58 -8.23 -23.41
CA PRO A 181 -7.71 -8.74 -24.77
C PRO A 181 -7.86 -7.59 -25.77
N GLY A 182 -7.11 -7.63 -26.86
CA GLY A 182 -7.19 -6.60 -27.92
C GLY A 182 -6.50 -5.27 -27.59
N THR A 183 -5.80 -5.16 -26.45
CA THR A 183 -4.91 -4.02 -26.19
C THR A 183 -3.44 -4.42 -26.37
N PRO A 184 -2.62 -3.61 -27.06
CA PRO A 184 -1.18 -3.86 -27.17
C PRO A 184 -0.44 -3.51 -25.86
N ARG A 185 -1.09 -2.80 -24.94
CA ARG A 185 -0.46 -2.29 -23.72
C ARG A 185 -0.63 -3.30 -22.58
N GLN A 186 0.39 -4.11 -22.36
CA GLN A 186 0.56 -4.88 -21.13
C GLN A 186 1.24 -4.00 -20.08
N PHE A 187 0.67 -3.94 -18.88
CA PHE A 187 1.27 -3.25 -17.75
C PHE A 187 1.01 -4.03 -16.47
N TYR A 188 1.86 -3.78 -15.49
CA TYR A 188 1.70 -4.28 -14.14
C TYR A 188 1.12 -3.19 -13.25
N LEU A 189 0.24 -3.58 -12.35
CA LEU A 189 -0.21 -2.75 -11.24
C LEU A 189 0.44 -3.29 -9.97
N LEU A 190 1.22 -2.46 -9.27
CA LEU A 190 1.58 -2.72 -7.88
C LEU A 190 0.48 -2.12 -7.00
N GLU A 191 -0.12 -2.94 -6.15
CA GLU A 191 -1.26 -2.57 -5.32
C GLU A 191 -0.93 -2.81 -3.84
N LEU A 192 -1.30 -1.87 -2.99
CA LEU A 192 -1.28 -2.00 -1.55
C LEU A 192 -2.65 -1.64 -1.00
N THR A 193 -3.21 -2.54 -0.20
CA THR A 193 -4.47 -2.34 0.51
C THR A 193 -4.22 -2.50 1.99
N TRP A 194 -4.68 -1.53 2.78
CA TRP A 194 -4.93 -1.73 4.20
C TRP A 194 -6.43 -1.69 4.43
N SER A 195 -6.92 -2.59 5.27
CA SER A 195 -8.30 -2.64 5.69
C SER A 195 -8.37 -2.87 7.18
N ASN A 196 -9.16 -2.05 7.88
CA ASN A 196 -9.49 -2.25 9.27
C ASN A 196 -10.97 -1.97 9.54
N LEU A 197 -11.72 -2.99 9.92
CA LEU A 197 -13.14 -2.86 10.22
C LEU A 197 -13.42 -2.53 11.69
N ASN A 198 -12.40 -2.49 12.56
CA ASN A 198 -12.57 -2.11 13.96
C ASN A 198 -13.21 -0.72 14.08
N ASN A 199 -14.08 -0.57 15.08
CA ASN A 199 -14.77 0.68 15.38
C ASN A 199 -15.64 1.20 14.23
N THR A 200 -16.02 0.33 13.30
CA THR A 200 -17.01 0.62 12.25
C THR A 200 -18.22 -0.27 12.43
N ARG A 201 -19.36 0.18 11.91
CA ARG A 201 -20.57 -0.65 11.82
C ARG A 201 -20.39 -1.84 10.86
N MET A 202 -19.28 -1.89 10.11
CA MET A 202 -18.87 -2.99 9.25
C MET A 202 -18.08 -4.10 9.97
N GLN A 203 -17.74 -3.99 11.28
CA GLN A 203 -16.85 -4.96 11.95
C GLN A 203 -17.33 -6.43 11.89
N ARG A 204 -18.64 -6.65 11.75
CA ARG A 204 -19.22 -8.01 11.66
C ARG A 204 -19.29 -8.54 10.24
N TRP A 205 -18.88 -7.74 9.26
CA TRP A 205 -18.77 -8.18 7.88
C TRP A 205 -17.50 -9.03 7.75
N ASN A 206 -17.66 -10.30 7.39
CA ASN A 206 -16.55 -11.11 6.93
C ASN A 206 -16.14 -10.60 5.54
N TYR A 207 -15.02 -9.88 5.49
CA TYR A 207 -14.38 -9.43 4.25
C TYR A 207 -13.34 -10.46 3.77
#